data_AF-A0A7V4CZS9-F1
#
_entry.id   AF-A0A7V4CZS9-F1
#
_cell.length_a   1.000
_cell.length_b   1.000
_cell.length_c   1.000
_cell.angle_alpha   90.00
_cell.angle_beta   90.00
_cell.angle_gamma   90.00
#
_symmetry.space_group_name_H-M   'P 1'
#
loop_
_entity.id
_entity.type
_entity.pdbx_description
1 polymer ?
#
loop_
_entity_poly.entity_id
_entity_poly.type
_entity_poly.pdbx_seq_one_letter_code
_entity_poly.pdbx_strand_id
1 'polypeptide(L)'
;MRWPASRPPGWSATPAPEPARERVNNAELIVRTLREAGVSHGFGIPSGNVLPLLEAMRSGGLPFVLTAHEGSAAFAADVMGRLTGAPGFCLATLGPAPRISRRASAAPGSTAPR
;
A
#
# COMPACT_ATOMS: atom_id res chain seq x y z
N MET A 1 -10.88 32.39 40.64
CA MET A 1 -10.82 30.92 40.79
C MET A 1 -9.48 30.46 40.21
N ARG A 2 -8.60 29.88 41.04
CA ARG A 2 -7.22 29.53 40.69
C ARG A 2 -7.14 28.01 40.50
N TRP A 3 -6.77 27.56 39.30
CA TRP A 3 -6.53 26.15 39.02
C TRP A 3 -5.27 25.66 39.78
N PRO A 4 -5.31 24.50 40.47
CA PRO A 4 -4.14 23.99 41.18
C PRO A 4 -3.07 23.51 40.19
N ALA A 5 -1.84 23.97 40.38
CA ALA A 5 -0.69 23.68 39.51
C ALA A 5 -0.09 22.26 39.73
N SER A 6 -0.67 21.45 40.60
CA SER A 6 -0.19 20.10 40.89
C SER A 6 -0.93 19.06 40.03
N ARG A 7 -0.15 18.34 39.22
CA ARG A 7 -0.63 17.19 38.43
C ARG A 7 -1.28 16.14 39.37
N PRO A 8 -2.38 15.50 38.97
CA PRO A 8 -2.99 14.44 39.77
C PRO A 8 -2.05 13.23 39.90
N PRO A 9 -1.99 12.59 41.09
CA PRO A 9 -1.20 11.38 41.29
C PRO A 9 -1.77 10.25 40.41
N GLY A 10 -0.97 9.75 39.47
CA GLY A 10 -1.37 8.70 38.51
C GLY A 10 -0.96 8.96 37.06
N TRP A 11 -0.53 10.18 36.73
CA TRP A 11 0.05 10.48 35.43
C TRP A 11 1.56 10.21 35.46
N SER A 12 2.01 9.08 34.90
CA SER A 12 3.43 8.83 34.68
C SER A 12 3.99 9.82 33.64
N ALA A 13 5.26 10.20 33.81
CA ALA A 13 5.98 11.03 32.85
C ALA A 13 5.89 10.41 31.45
N THR A 14 5.76 11.26 30.43
CA THR A 14 5.83 10.83 29.02
C THR A 14 7.05 9.93 28.85
N PRO A 15 6.90 8.71 28.30
CA PRO A 15 8.04 7.84 28.07
C PRO A 15 9.07 8.59 27.23
N ALA A 16 10.35 8.37 27.52
CA ALA A 16 11.45 8.95 26.76
C ALA A 16 11.24 8.66 25.26
N PRO A 17 11.56 9.61 24.36
CA PRO A 17 11.37 9.39 22.93
C PRO A 17 12.13 8.13 22.51
N GLU A 18 11.39 7.14 22.00
CA GLU A 18 11.97 5.91 21.43
C GLU A 18 13.02 6.31 20.38
N PRO A 19 14.19 5.62 20.30
CA PRO A 19 15.20 5.95 19.30
C PRO A 19 14.54 6.08 17.93
N ALA A 20 14.84 7.18 17.25
CA ALA A 20 14.23 7.50 15.97
C ALA A 20 14.50 6.36 14.99
N ARG A 21 13.51 5.47 14.82
CA ARG A 21 13.53 4.46 13.77
C ARG A 21 13.82 5.19 12.46
N GLU A 22 14.75 4.65 11.69
CA GLU A 22 15.10 5.21 10.38
C GLU A 22 13.80 5.53 9.63
N ARG A 23 13.60 6.81 9.32
CA ARG A 23 12.36 7.30 8.71
C ARG A 23 12.39 6.90 7.24
N VAL A 24 12.07 5.63 6.98
CA VAL A 24 11.90 5.14 5.62
C VAL A 24 10.58 5.70 5.09
N ASN A 25 10.62 6.32 3.91
CA ASN A 25 9.42 6.75 3.23
C ASN A 25 8.59 5.51 2.86
N ASN A 26 7.34 5.47 3.30
CA ASN A 26 6.44 4.34 3.03
C ASN A 26 6.33 4.03 1.53
N ALA A 27 6.40 5.05 0.66
CA ALA A 27 6.36 4.87 -0.79
C ALA A 27 7.58 4.09 -1.31
N GLU A 28 8.77 4.42 -0.82
CA GLU A 28 10.01 3.73 -1.19
C GLU A 28 10.02 2.29 -0.69
N LEU A 29 9.51 2.07 0.53
CA LEU A 29 9.37 0.73 1.09
C LEU A 29 8.41 -0.13 0.26
N ILE A 30 7.29 0.43 -0.21
CA ILE A 30 6.35 -0.26 -1.10
C ILE A 30 7.05 -0.66 -2.40
N VAL A 31 7.77 0.26 -3.04
CA VAL A 31 8.46 -0.01 -4.31
C VAL A 31 9.54 -1.08 -4.14
N ARG A 32 10.31 -1.02 -3.04
CA ARG A 32 11.29 -2.04 -2.71
C ARG A 32 10.64 -3.42 -2.58
N THR A 33 9.57 -3.53 -1.81
CA THR A 33 8.84 -4.80 -1.63
C THR A 33 8.27 -5.32 -2.94
N LEU A 34 7.73 -4.45 -3.80
CA LEU A 34 7.23 -4.84 -5.13
C LEU A 34 8.36 -5.39 -6.01
N ARG A 35 9.53 -4.77 -5.99
CA ARG A 35 10.70 -5.27 -6.74
C ARG A 35 11.21 -6.61 -6.20
N GLU A 36 11.28 -6.76 -4.88
CA GLU A 36 11.65 -8.03 -4.24
C GLU A 36 10.64 -9.14 -4.58
N ALA A 37 9.36 -8.80 -4.76
CA ALA A 37 8.33 -9.70 -5.24
C ALA A 37 8.40 -10.02 -6.74
N GLY A 38 9.34 -9.42 -7.48
CA GLY A 38 9.53 -9.64 -8.92
C GLY A 38 8.62 -8.82 -9.82
N VAL A 39 7.94 -7.79 -9.29
CA VAL A 39 7.12 -6.89 -10.10
C VAL A 39 8.01 -6.15 -11.08
N SER A 40 7.67 -6.23 -12.36
CA SER A 40 8.43 -5.59 -13.43
C SER A 40 7.84 -4.25 -13.87
N HIS A 41 6.52 -4.10 -13.82
CA HIS A 41 5.81 -2.92 -14.33
C HIS A 41 4.59 -2.60 -13.47
N GLY A 42 4.30 -1.31 -13.30
CA GLY A 42 3.03 -0.82 -12.79
C GLY A 42 2.14 -0.27 -13.89
N PHE A 43 0.82 -0.40 -13.74
CA PHE A 43 -0.17 0.08 -14.71
C PHE A 43 -1.18 0.99 -14.02
N GLY A 44 -1.58 2.10 -14.63
CA GLY A 44 -2.65 2.92 -14.07
C GLY A 44 -2.75 4.34 -14.61
N ILE A 45 -3.59 5.13 -13.92
CA ILE A 45 -3.78 6.56 -14.18
C ILE A 45 -3.14 7.34 -13.03
N PRO A 46 -2.25 8.31 -13.31
CA PRO A 46 -1.66 9.14 -12.29
C PRO A 46 -2.68 10.14 -11.75
N SER A 47 -2.70 10.36 -10.44
CA SER A 47 -3.44 11.46 -9.83
C SER A 47 -2.67 12.02 -8.63
N GLY A 48 -3.04 13.22 -8.18
CA GLY A 48 -2.27 14.00 -7.20
C GLY A 48 -1.92 13.21 -5.93
N ASN A 49 -2.84 12.37 -5.44
CA ASN A 49 -2.67 11.64 -4.19
C ASN A 49 -1.65 10.49 -4.27
N VAL A 50 -1.30 10.02 -5.47
CA VAL A 50 -0.33 8.92 -5.68
C VAL A 50 1.01 9.40 -6.23
N LEU A 51 1.21 10.71 -6.40
CA LEU A 51 2.47 11.28 -6.86
C LEU A 51 3.69 10.84 -6.04
N PRO A 52 3.64 10.76 -4.69
CA PRO A 52 4.80 10.28 -3.92
C PRO A 52 5.18 8.83 -4.25
N LEU A 53 4.19 7.99 -4.58
CA LEU A 53 4.43 6.60 -4.99
C LEU A 53 4.99 6.53 -6.41
N LEU A 54 4.48 7.34 -7.34
CA LEU A 54 5.03 7.43 -8.70
C LEU A 54 6.47 7.93 -8.70
N GLU A 55 6.80 8.89 -7.84
CA GLU A 55 8.17 9.37 -7.67
C GLU A 55 9.07 8.28 -7.07
N ALA A 56 8.59 7.53 -6.08
CA ALA A 56 9.31 6.38 -5.55
C ALA A 56 9.48 5.26 -6.58
N MET A 57 8.52 5.05 -7.48
CA MET A 57 8.65 4.08 -8.58
C MET A 57 9.70 4.54 -9.59
N ARG A 58 9.71 5.83 -9.89
CA ARG A 58 10.70 6.45 -10.79
C ARG A 58 12.11 6.34 -10.21
N SER A 59 12.31 6.70 -8.94
CA SER A 59 13.62 6.62 -8.28
C SER A 59 14.04 5.16 -8.03
N GLY A 60 13.07 4.32 -7.68
CA GLY A 60 13.23 2.90 -7.43
C GLY A 60 13.29 2.05 -8.69
N GLY A 61 13.31 2.63 -9.90
CA GLY A 61 13.52 1.87 -11.15
C GLY A 61 12.42 0.86 -11.47
N LEU A 62 11.17 1.13 -11.09
CA LEU A 62 10.00 0.34 -11.43
C LEU A 62 9.17 1.09 -12.50
N PRO A 63 9.25 0.69 -13.78
CA PRO A 63 8.51 1.35 -14.86
C PRO A 63 7.01 1.44 -14.60
N PHE A 64 6.44 2.62 -14.88
CA PHE A 64 5.00 2.86 -14.79
C PHE A 64 4.41 3.11 -16.18
N VAL A 65 3.42 2.31 -16.56
CA VAL A 65 2.69 2.38 -17.82
C VAL A 65 1.38 3.10 -17.61
N LEU A 66 1.23 4.24 -18.30
CA LEU A 66 0.01 5.03 -18.27
C LEU A 66 -1.08 4.33 -19.09
N THR A 67 -2.25 4.21 -18.49
CA THR A 67 -3.45 3.64 -19.12
C THR A 67 -4.56 4.68 -19.17
N ALA A 68 -5.46 4.62 -20.14
CA ALA A 68 -6.59 5.55 -20.24
C ALA A 68 -7.71 5.26 -19.19
N HIS A 69 -7.86 4.00 -18.79
CA HIS A 69 -8.92 3.54 -17.88
C HIS A 69 -8.37 2.54 -16.88
N GLU A 70 -8.93 2.53 -15.67
CA GLU A 70 -8.55 1.59 -14.60
C GLU A 70 -8.83 0.14 -14.97
N GLY A 71 -9.88 -0.10 -15.79
CA GLY A 71 -10.18 -1.43 -16.32
C GLY A 71 -9.02 -1.97 -17.18
N SER A 72 -8.48 -1.15 -18.09
CA SER A 72 -7.33 -1.54 -18.91
C SER A 72 -6.08 -1.79 -18.07
N ALA A 73 -5.86 -1.00 -17.01
CA ALA A 73 -4.77 -1.22 -16.06
C ALA A 73 -4.91 -2.55 -15.32
N ALA A 74 -6.11 -2.88 -14.86
CA ALA A 74 -6.38 -4.14 -14.16
C ALA A 74 -6.16 -5.36 -15.07
N PHE A 75 -6.62 -5.31 -16.33
CA PHE A 75 -6.37 -6.37 -17.30
C PHE A 75 -4.88 -6.52 -17.62
N ALA A 76 -4.16 -5.42 -17.82
CA ALA A 76 -2.72 -5.46 -18.06
C ALA A 76 -1.96 -6.07 -16.88
N ALA A 77 -2.32 -5.69 -15.65
CA ALA A 77 -1.72 -6.24 -14.44
C ALA A 77 -1.99 -7.74 -14.26
N ASP A 78 -3.23 -8.21 -14.51
CA ASP A 78 -3.56 -9.65 -14.43
C ASP A 78 -2.79 -10.46 -15.47
N VAL A 79 -2.75 -10.00 -16.73
CA VAL A 79 -1.99 -10.65 -17.80
C VAL A 79 -0.50 -10.68 -17.46
N MET A 80 0.07 -9.57 -17.01
CA MET A 80 1.47 -9.52 -16.61
C MET A 80 1.78 -10.46 -15.45
N GLY A 81 0.87 -10.58 -14.49
CA GLY A 81 1.07 -11.50 -13.38
C GLY A 81 1.10 -12.96 -13.83
N ARG A 82 0.23 -13.32 -14.79
CA ARG A 82 0.22 -14.66 -15.41
C ARG A 82 1.45 -14.94 -16.26
N LEU A 83 1.92 -13.97 -17.02
CA LEU A 83 3.06 -14.13 -17.92
C LEU A 83 4.39 -14.22 -17.18
N THR A 84 4.54 -13.44 -16.11
CA THR A 84 5.81 -13.33 -15.38
C THR A 84 5.88 -14.25 -14.16
N GLY A 85 4.75 -14.78 -13.69
CA GLY A 85 4.67 -15.52 -12.43
C GLY A 85 4.86 -14.65 -11.18
N ALA A 86 5.05 -13.34 -11.36
CA ALA A 86 5.14 -12.34 -10.29
C ALA A 86 3.77 -11.65 -10.10
N PRO A 87 3.48 -10.99 -8.97
CA PRO A 87 2.24 -10.25 -8.81
C PRO A 87 2.15 -9.07 -9.80
N GLY A 88 0.98 -8.89 -10.42
CA GLY A 88 0.69 -7.70 -11.23
C GLY A 88 0.41 -6.48 -10.35
N PHE A 89 0.98 -5.32 -10.69
CA PHE A 89 0.75 -4.08 -9.95
C PHE A 89 -0.13 -3.11 -10.74
N CYS A 90 -1.34 -2.83 -10.22
CA CYS A 90 -2.29 -1.86 -10.75
C CYS A 90 -2.48 -0.71 -9.77
N LEU A 91 -2.33 0.53 -10.24
CA LEU A 91 -2.52 1.75 -9.48
C LEU A 91 -3.81 2.45 -9.94
N ALA A 92 -4.83 2.40 -9.08
CA ALA A 92 -6.06 3.16 -9.25
C ALA A 92 -6.16 4.21 -8.15
N THR A 93 -6.40 5.46 -8.52
CA THR A 93 -6.61 6.54 -7.54
C THR A 93 -8.08 6.64 -7.15
N LEU A 94 -8.37 7.21 -5.97
CA LEU A 94 -9.72 7.41 -5.45
C LEU A 94 -10.52 8.44 -6.30
N GLY A 95 -10.93 8.03 -7.51
CA GLY A 95 -12.23 8.32 -8.11
C GLY A 95 -13.16 7.13 -7.84
N PRO A 96 -14.35 7.00 -8.47
CA PRO A 96 -15.20 5.82 -8.31
C PRO A 96 -14.46 4.59 -8.85
N ALA A 97 -13.66 3.96 -7.99
CA ALA A 97 -13.03 2.70 -8.29
C ALA A 97 -14.13 1.73 -8.74
N PRO A 98 -13.91 0.90 -9.77
CA PRO A 98 -14.82 -0.20 -10.04
C PRO A 98 -14.97 -0.96 -8.73
N ARG A 99 -16.19 -0.92 -8.17
CA ARG A 99 -16.56 -1.55 -6.91
C ARG A 99 -16.22 -3.03 -7.02
N ILE A 100 -15.05 -3.42 -6.52
CA ILE A 100 -14.75 -4.82 -6.22
C ILE A 100 -15.75 -5.18 -5.12
N SER A 101 -16.86 -5.82 -5.49
CA SER A 101 -17.81 -6.32 -4.51
C SER A 101 -17.02 -7.30 -3.65
N ARG A 102 -16.90 -6.99 -2.36
CA ARG A 102 -16.46 -7.98 -1.37
C ARG A 102 -17.52 -9.06 -1.33
N ARG A 103 -17.51 -10.00 -2.29
CA ARG A 103 -18.02 -11.34 -2.00
C ARG A 103 -16.89 -12.02 -1.23
N ALA A 104 -16.84 -11.72 0.06
CA ALA A 104 -16.18 -12.59 1.01
C ALA A 104 -16.92 -13.93 0.95
N SER A 105 -16.44 -14.84 0.11
CA SER A 105 -16.79 -16.24 0.24
C SER A 105 -16.09 -16.73 1.50
N ALA A 106 -16.79 -16.72 2.62
CA ALA A 106 -16.40 -17.50 3.78
C ALA A 106 -16.36 -18.97 3.31
N ALA A 107 -15.16 -19.54 3.20
CA ALA A 107 -14.99 -20.97 3.01
C ALA A 107 -15.42 -21.66 4.32
N PRO A 108 -16.34 -22.64 4.30
CA PRO A 108 -16.68 -23.38 5.50
C PRO A 108 -15.59 -24.42 5.80
N GLY A 109 -14.99 -24.28 6.99
CA GLY A 109 -14.52 -25.36 7.87
C GLY A 109 -13.57 -26.41 7.30
N SER A 110 -12.26 -26.24 7.57
CA SER A 110 -11.31 -27.34 7.57
C SER A 110 -11.27 -28.01 8.95
N THR A 111 -11.75 -29.25 9.07
CA THR A 111 -11.41 -30.16 10.18
C THR A 111 -10.44 -31.22 9.66
N ALA A 112 -9.27 -31.27 10.28
CA ALA A 112 -8.16 -32.19 10.01
C ALA A 112 -8.41 -33.59 10.65
N PRO A 113 -7.61 -34.63 10.30
CA PRO A 113 -8.01 -36.04 10.39
C PRO A 113 -7.80 -36.69 11.76
N ARG A 114 -8.55 -37.77 12.01
CA ARG A 114 -8.24 -38.88 12.93
C ARG A 114 -8.50 -40.19 12.22
#